data_AF-A0A420MBZ8-F1
#
_entry.id   AF-A0A420MBZ8-F1
#
_cell.length_a   1.000
_cell.length_b   1.000
_cell.length_c   1.000
_cell.angle_alpha   90.00
_cell.angle_beta   90.00
_cell.angle_gamma   90.00
#
_symmetry.space_group_name_H-M   'P 1'
#
loop_
_entity.id
_entity.type
_entity.pdbx_description
1 polymer ?
#
loop_
_entity_poly.entity_id
_entity_poly.type
_entity_poly.pdbx_seq_one_letter_code
_entity_poly.pdbx_strand_id
1 'polypeptide(L)'
;MDTKFELPSNPNENGAANMLTATVFIITLSTIAVLARLYVRVFVIRNTGWDDGFMILSMALAWAGQSVIFGQLANGAGRHIGDVDPDIYMKGMKLNFISQPIYLIAICVVKLSVGCALLRIASTKFYRWLILSIMGFMAFYTIGCFFTIIFQCSDIRVLWDNSIPSTCWPQKTLQGLSYTNAALNIITDLLFAIVIPTPMLWNLNVHLRTRLTLIGILGLGVFACAAAFVKLSYVTNYGKLGDWLWDSRNITIWTSIELNVGIIAASLPCLRPLFRRFLGSTYGKSSKKTPTAGATNYGRGTLHSGNNWQALSSGRRGDDETSSQKAINTDIQEYELRDRIASPPAVMNRTTILTDVEGRSSDESIGHAGYSGQYPTGITKTMTTTVEVTKTGSSSN
;
A
#
# COMPACT_ATOMS: atom_id res chain seq x y z
N MET A 1 18.00 -55.72 -21.92
CA MET A 1 16.80 -55.44 -21.10
C MET A 1 16.48 -53.98 -21.33
N ASP A 2 15.73 -53.71 -22.39
CA ASP A 2 15.24 -52.37 -22.70
C ASP A 2 14.13 -52.04 -21.71
N THR A 3 14.49 -51.35 -20.63
CA THR A 3 13.49 -50.63 -19.83
C THR A 3 12.89 -49.56 -20.74
N LYS A 4 11.79 -49.90 -21.43
CA LYS A 4 10.87 -48.90 -21.97
C LYS A 4 10.58 -47.95 -20.81
N PHE A 5 11.07 -46.73 -20.90
CA PHE A 5 10.70 -45.68 -19.97
C PHE A 5 9.21 -45.43 -20.22
N GLU A 6 8.35 -46.11 -19.46
CA GLU A 6 6.91 -45.88 -19.54
C GLU A 6 6.68 -44.43 -19.13
N LEU A 7 6.21 -43.65 -20.10
CA LEU A 7 5.83 -42.27 -19.85
C LEU A 7 4.72 -42.27 -18.79
N PRO A 8 4.79 -41.39 -17.79
CA PRO A 8 3.70 -41.20 -16.84
C PRO A 8 2.39 -41.00 -17.62
N SER A 9 1.39 -41.83 -17.32
CA SER A 9 0.05 -41.76 -17.93
C SER A 9 -0.98 -42.08 -16.85
N ASN A 10 -1.98 -41.22 -16.74
CA ASN A 10 -3.16 -41.45 -15.92
C ASN A 10 -4.32 -40.62 -16.51
N PRO A 11 -5.10 -41.18 -17.44
CA PRO A 11 -6.13 -40.44 -18.16
C PRO A 11 -7.28 -39.94 -17.27
N ASN A 12 -7.40 -40.46 -16.05
CA ASN A 12 -8.39 -40.01 -15.06
C ASN A 12 -7.93 -38.79 -14.27
N GLU A 13 -6.62 -38.50 -14.24
CA GLU A 13 -6.04 -37.35 -13.55
C GLU A 13 -5.90 -36.16 -14.49
N ASN A 14 -6.81 -35.18 -14.35
CA ASN A 14 -6.77 -33.94 -15.11
C ASN A 14 -6.75 -32.72 -14.17
N GLY A 15 -5.59 -32.06 -14.10
CA GLY A 15 -5.36 -30.86 -13.29
C GLY A 15 -5.79 -29.55 -13.96
N ALA A 16 -6.24 -29.57 -15.22
CA ALA A 16 -6.57 -28.38 -15.99
C ALA A 16 -7.68 -27.52 -15.36
N ALA A 17 -8.74 -28.16 -14.86
CA ALA A 17 -9.87 -27.46 -14.24
C ALA A 17 -9.46 -26.71 -12.96
N ASN A 18 -8.60 -27.33 -12.14
CA ASN A 18 -8.09 -26.72 -10.91
C ASN A 18 -7.20 -25.51 -11.24
N MET A 19 -6.32 -25.65 -12.24
CA MET A 19 -5.46 -24.58 -12.71
C MET A 19 -6.27 -23.39 -13.26
N LEU A 20 -7.27 -23.66 -14.10
CA LEU A 20 -8.18 -22.66 -14.65
C LEU A 20 -8.92 -21.92 -13.54
N THR A 21 -9.57 -22.65 -12.64
CA THR A 21 -10.40 -22.08 -11.57
C THR A 21 -9.57 -21.19 -10.65
N ALA A 22 -8.40 -21.66 -10.21
CA ALA A 22 -7.53 -20.90 -9.32
C ALA A 22 -7.01 -19.61 -9.97
N THR A 23 -6.54 -19.69 -11.22
CA THR A 23 -5.95 -18.54 -11.93
C THR A 23 -6.99 -17.49 -12.32
N VAL A 24 -8.16 -17.91 -12.82
CA VAL A 24 -9.27 -17.01 -13.18
C VAL A 24 -9.86 -16.33 -11.94
N PHE A 25 -9.99 -17.06 -10.84
CA PHE A 25 -10.50 -16.48 -9.59
C PHE A 25 -9.59 -15.36 -9.09
N ILE A 26 -8.28 -15.61 -8.97
CA ILE A 26 -7.37 -14.63 -8.39
C ILE A 26 -7.15 -13.41 -9.30
N ILE A 27 -7.11 -13.59 -10.63
CA ILE A 27 -6.96 -12.47 -11.57
C ILE A 27 -8.22 -11.59 -11.64
N THR A 28 -9.39 -12.18 -11.44
CA THR A 28 -10.64 -11.40 -11.36
C THR A 28 -10.63 -10.51 -10.11
N LEU A 29 -10.21 -11.06 -8.96
CA LEU A 29 -10.07 -10.28 -7.73
C LEU A 29 -9.03 -9.16 -7.86
N SER A 30 -7.87 -9.43 -8.46
CA SER A 30 -6.84 -8.41 -8.68
C SER A 30 -7.29 -7.32 -9.64
N THR A 31 -8.00 -7.69 -10.71
CA THR A 31 -8.63 -6.73 -11.65
C THR A 31 -9.54 -5.76 -10.92
N ILE A 32 -10.45 -6.28 -10.08
CA ILE A 32 -11.39 -5.44 -9.30
C ILE A 32 -10.61 -4.51 -8.37
N ALA A 33 -9.57 -5.00 -7.71
CA ALA A 33 -8.74 -4.20 -6.81
C ALA A 33 -8.04 -3.04 -7.54
N VAL A 34 -7.48 -3.29 -8.74
CA VAL A 34 -6.84 -2.25 -9.57
C VAL A 34 -7.85 -1.24 -10.08
N LEU A 35 -9.03 -1.67 -10.55
CA LEU A 35 -10.07 -0.76 -10.99
C LEU A 35 -10.54 0.15 -9.85
N ALA A 36 -10.75 -0.41 -8.66
CA ALA A 36 -11.10 0.36 -7.47
C ALA A 36 -9.98 1.34 -7.08
N ARG A 37 -8.71 0.92 -7.18
CA ARG A 37 -7.55 1.78 -6.95
C ARG A 37 -7.52 2.95 -7.93
N LEU A 38 -7.68 2.69 -9.23
CA LEU A 38 -7.68 3.71 -10.27
C LEU A 38 -8.85 4.68 -10.07
N TYR A 39 -10.04 4.19 -9.73
CA TYR A 39 -11.17 5.04 -9.42
C TYR A 39 -10.86 6.02 -8.27
N VAL A 40 -10.27 5.53 -7.19
CA VAL A 40 -9.88 6.38 -6.06
C VAL A 40 -8.80 7.38 -6.45
N ARG A 41 -7.75 6.94 -7.17
CA ARG A 41 -6.61 7.81 -7.53
C ARG A 41 -6.98 8.90 -8.54
N VAL A 42 -7.80 8.56 -9.53
CA VAL A 42 -8.19 9.47 -10.62
C VAL A 42 -9.33 10.38 -10.19
N PHE A 43 -10.39 9.84 -9.57
CA PHE A 43 -11.61 10.62 -9.31
C PHE A 43 -11.71 11.15 -7.88
N VAL A 44 -11.29 10.39 -6.87
CA VAL A 44 -11.47 10.77 -5.46
C VAL A 44 -10.30 11.63 -4.96
N ILE A 45 -9.07 11.18 -5.15
CA ILE A 45 -7.85 11.87 -4.69
C ILE A 45 -7.31 12.81 -5.78
N ARG A 46 -7.61 12.55 -7.06
CA ARG A 46 -7.11 13.32 -8.22
C ARG A 46 -5.59 13.48 -8.22
N ASN A 47 -4.87 12.43 -7.82
CA ASN A 47 -3.42 12.43 -7.75
C ASN A 47 -2.86 11.07 -8.21
N THR A 48 -2.59 10.99 -9.51
CA THR A 48 -1.91 9.86 -10.15
C THR A 48 -0.40 9.97 -9.97
N GLY A 49 0.25 8.88 -9.58
CA GLY A 49 1.71 8.81 -9.50
C GLY A 49 2.30 7.75 -10.44
N TRP A 50 3.62 7.72 -10.55
CA TRP A 50 4.36 6.67 -11.27
C TRP A 50 4.04 5.25 -10.79
N ASP A 51 3.74 5.12 -9.50
CA ASP A 51 3.24 3.89 -8.88
C ASP A 51 1.97 3.33 -9.58
N ASP A 52 1.05 4.20 -10.00
CA ASP A 52 -0.16 3.77 -10.71
C ASP A 52 0.14 3.29 -12.14
N GLY A 53 1.16 3.87 -12.80
CA GLY A 53 1.63 3.42 -14.11
C GLY A 53 2.25 2.03 -14.06
N PHE A 54 3.11 1.76 -13.07
CA PHE A 54 3.64 0.42 -12.84
C PHE A 54 2.53 -0.59 -12.50
N MET A 55 1.52 -0.18 -11.73
CA MET A 55 0.38 -1.05 -11.43
C MET A 55 -0.41 -1.44 -12.68
N ILE A 56 -0.72 -0.48 -13.56
CA ILE A 56 -1.42 -0.76 -14.82
C ILE A 56 -0.57 -1.67 -15.72
N LEU A 57 0.73 -1.41 -15.81
CA LEU A 57 1.64 -2.24 -16.60
C LEU A 57 1.68 -3.68 -16.09
N SER A 58 1.78 -3.88 -14.77
CA SER A 58 1.76 -5.23 -14.20
C SER A 58 0.42 -5.93 -14.42
N MET A 59 -0.70 -5.20 -14.29
CA MET A 59 -2.02 -5.75 -14.59
C MET A 59 -2.15 -6.19 -16.07
N ALA A 60 -1.63 -5.38 -17.01
CA ALA A 60 -1.61 -5.73 -18.42
C ALA A 60 -0.76 -6.99 -18.69
N LEU A 61 0.40 -7.11 -18.03
CA LEU A 61 1.24 -8.32 -18.10
C LEU A 61 0.56 -9.53 -17.45
N ALA A 62 -0.20 -9.34 -16.37
CA ALA A 62 -0.98 -10.40 -15.74
C ALA A 62 -2.06 -10.94 -16.71
N TRP A 63 -2.77 -10.06 -17.42
CA TRP A 63 -3.73 -10.46 -18.47
C TRP A 63 -3.05 -11.14 -19.66
N ALA A 64 -1.87 -10.66 -20.08
CA ALA A 64 -1.10 -11.32 -21.12
C ALA A 64 -0.68 -12.75 -20.69
N GLY A 65 -0.17 -12.91 -19.47
CA GLY A 65 0.17 -14.21 -18.90
C GLY A 65 -1.05 -15.14 -18.80
N GLN A 66 -2.19 -14.63 -18.35
CA GLN A 66 -3.44 -15.40 -18.30
C GLN A 66 -3.91 -15.85 -19.68
N SER A 67 -3.73 -15.01 -20.70
CA SER A 67 -4.06 -15.35 -22.10
C SER A 67 -3.22 -16.53 -22.59
N VAL A 68 -1.92 -16.55 -22.24
CA VAL A 68 -1.02 -17.68 -22.53
C VAL A 68 -1.47 -18.94 -21.79
N ILE A 69 -1.88 -18.83 -20.52
CA ILE A 69 -2.41 -19.96 -19.74
C ILE A 69 -3.63 -20.61 -20.40
N PHE A 70 -4.57 -19.82 -20.95
CA PHE A 70 -5.69 -20.39 -21.70
C PHE A 70 -5.21 -21.20 -22.91
N GLY A 71 -4.20 -20.70 -23.62
CA GLY A 71 -3.54 -21.45 -24.69
C GLY A 71 -2.87 -22.73 -24.19
N GLN A 72 -2.19 -22.70 -23.04
CA GLN A 72 -1.56 -23.89 -22.45
C GLN A 72 -2.61 -24.97 -22.13
N LEU A 73 -3.73 -24.58 -21.51
CA LEU A 73 -4.82 -25.50 -21.18
C LEU A 73 -5.45 -26.13 -22.43
N ALA A 74 -5.61 -25.35 -23.51
CA ALA A 74 -6.08 -25.85 -24.79
C ALA A 74 -5.09 -26.83 -25.45
N ASN A 75 -3.80 -26.75 -25.13
CA ASN A 75 -2.73 -27.60 -25.66
C ASN A 75 -2.21 -28.62 -24.63
N GLY A 76 -3.10 -29.14 -23.77
CA GLY A 76 -2.80 -30.31 -22.92
C GLY A 76 -2.15 -30.00 -21.57
N ALA A 77 -2.05 -28.74 -21.15
CA ALA A 77 -1.56 -28.43 -19.81
C ALA A 77 -2.48 -29.00 -18.72
N GLY A 78 -1.89 -29.67 -17.75
CA GLY A 78 -2.63 -30.37 -16.69
C GLY A 78 -3.04 -31.79 -17.04
N ARG A 79 -2.49 -32.39 -18.09
CA ARG A 79 -2.52 -33.84 -18.36
C ARG A 79 -1.08 -34.38 -18.35
N HIS A 80 -0.94 -35.67 -18.12
CA HIS A 80 0.36 -36.33 -18.15
C HIS A 80 0.89 -36.44 -19.58
N ILE A 81 2.22 -36.43 -19.73
CA ILE A 81 2.88 -36.53 -21.05
C ILE A 81 2.44 -37.75 -21.87
N GLY A 82 2.14 -38.89 -21.23
CA GLY A 82 1.67 -40.10 -21.92
C GLY A 82 0.25 -40.01 -22.48
N ASP A 83 -0.56 -39.04 -22.01
CA ASP A 83 -1.97 -38.88 -22.38
C ASP A 83 -2.22 -37.77 -23.42
N VAL A 84 -1.14 -37.14 -23.92
CA VAL A 84 -1.20 -35.99 -24.84
C VAL A 84 -0.44 -36.30 -26.13
N ASP A 85 -1.05 -35.93 -27.25
CA ASP A 85 -0.40 -36.03 -28.56
C ASP A 85 0.91 -35.21 -28.59
N PRO A 86 2.02 -35.76 -29.10
CA PRO A 86 3.32 -35.07 -29.15
C PRO A 86 3.27 -33.67 -29.79
N ASP A 87 2.47 -33.48 -30.85
CA ASP A 87 2.37 -32.18 -31.54
C ASP A 87 1.65 -31.13 -30.68
N ILE A 88 0.66 -31.58 -29.91
CA ILE A 88 -0.09 -30.74 -28.98
C ILE A 88 0.79 -30.42 -27.76
N TYR A 89 1.51 -31.41 -27.25
CA TYR A 89 2.46 -31.25 -26.15
C TYR A 89 3.54 -30.22 -26.47
N MET A 90 4.11 -30.27 -27.68
CA MET A 90 5.12 -29.32 -28.14
C MET A 90 4.59 -27.87 -28.14
N LYS A 91 3.35 -27.65 -28.58
CA LYS A 91 2.69 -26.33 -28.49
C LYS A 91 2.49 -25.90 -27.04
N GLY A 92 2.07 -26.81 -26.16
CA GLY A 92 1.92 -26.57 -24.73
C GLY A 92 3.23 -26.15 -24.05
N MET A 93 4.33 -26.85 -24.36
CA MET A 93 5.68 -26.53 -23.87
C MET A 93 6.18 -25.17 -24.37
N LYS A 94 5.93 -24.84 -25.64
CA LYS A 94 6.27 -23.52 -26.20
C LYS A 94 5.53 -22.39 -25.45
N LEU A 95 4.23 -22.56 -25.19
CA LEU A 95 3.46 -21.59 -24.42
C LEU A 95 3.92 -21.51 -22.95
N ASN A 96 4.31 -22.64 -22.35
CA ASN A 96 4.91 -22.69 -21.03
C ASN A 96 6.26 -21.96 -20.94
N PHE A 97 7.04 -21.98 -22.02
CA PHE A 97 8.26 -21.18 -22.10
C PHE A 97 7.95 -19.68 -22.20
N ILE A 98 6.96 -19.29 -23.01
CA ILE A 98 6.55 -17.89 -23.19
C ILE A 98 5.98 -17.27 -21.90
N SER A 99 5.28 -18.06 -21.08
CA SER A 99 4.70 -17.55 -19.82
C SER A 99 5.75 -17.16 -18.79
N GLN A 100 6.90 -17.85 -18.73
CA GLN A 100 7.97 -17.60 -17.75
C GLN A 100 8.50 -16.15 -17.75
N PRO A 101 9.00 -15.59 -18.87
CA PRO A 101 9.50 -14.21 -18.89
C PRO A 101 8.40 -13.17 -18.63
N ILE A 102 7.15 -13.43 -19.07
CA ILE A 102 6.02 -12.54 -18.81
C ILE A 102 5.78 -12.40 -17.31
N TYR A 103 5.66 -13.52 -16.60
CA TYR A 103 5.44 -13.50 -15.15
C TYR A 103 6.63 -12.96 -14.38
N LEU A 104 7.86 -13.25 -14.83
CA LEU A 104 9.08 -12.72 -14.23
C LEU A 104 9.11 -11.18 -14.27
N ILE A 105 8.80 -10.57 -15.43
CA ILE A 105 8.72 -9.12 -15.56
C ILE A 105 7.52 -8.57 -14.78
N ALA A 106 6.36 -9.22 -14.84
CA ALA A 106 5.15 -8.77 -14.16
C ALA A 106 5.33 -8.66 -12.64
N ILE A 107 5.98 -9.66 -12.02
CA ILE A 107 6.29 -9.68 -10.58
C ILE A 107 7.25 -8.54 -10.23
N CYS A 108 8.30 -8.34 -11.03
CA CYS A 108 9.24 -7.24 -10.82
C CYS A 108 8.52 -5.88 -10.87
N VAL A 109 7.68 -5.66 -11.88
CA VAL A 109 6.92 -4.41 -12.02
C VAL A 109 5.97 -4.16 -10.84
N VAL A 110 5.29 -5.19 -10.33
CA VAL A 110 4.46 -5.08 -9.12
C VAL A 110 5.29 -4.70 -7.90
N LYS A 111 6.45 -5.33 -7.71
CA LYS A 111 7.34 -5.00 -6.60
C LYS A 111 7.91 -3.58 -6.73
N LEU A 112 8.18 -3.11 -7.95
CA LEU A 112 8.58 -1.72 -8.20
C LEU A 112 7.45 -0.74 -7.83
N SER A 113 6.19 -1.06 -8.15
CA SER A 113 5.03 -0.28 -7.69
C SER A 113 4.99 -0.22 -6.15
N VAL A 114 5.10 -1.36 -5.46
CA VAL A 114 5.16 -1.40 -3.99
C VAL A 114 6.32 -0.56 -3.44
N GLY A 115 7.51 -0.66 -4.04
CA GLY A 115 8.68 0.15 -3.68
C GLY A 115 8.42 1.64 -3.84
N CYS A 116 7.81 2.07 -4.96
CA CYS A 116 7.39 3.45 -5.17
C CYS A 116 6.37 3.93 -4.12
N ALA A 117 5.42 3.08 -3.75
CA ALA A 117 4.44 3.38 -2.70
C ALA A 117 5.12 3.56 -1.34
N LEU A 118 6.09 2.70 -0.99
CA LEU A 118 6.87 2.81 0.24
C LEU A 118 7.77 4.06 0.26
N LEU A 119 8.37 4.44 -0.86
CA LEU A 119 9.17 5.67 -0.98
C LEU A 119 8.38 6.94 -0.66
N ARG A 120 7.09 6.96 -0.98
CA ARG A 120 6.20 8.07 -0.67
C ARG A 120 5.94 8.20 0.84
N ILE A 121 5.96 7.09 1.57
CA ILE A 121 5.70 7.05 3.02
C ILE A 121 7.02 7.25 3.80
N ALA A 122 8.15 6.84 3.24
CA ALA A 122 9.46 6.97 3.86
C ALA A 122 9.82 8.44 4.12
N SER A 123 9.98 8.77 5.40
CA SER A 123 10.37 10.11 5.88
C SER A 123 11.88 10.29 6.01
N THR A 124 12.61 9.24 6.41
CA THR A 124 14.06 9.32 6.62
C THR A 124 14.85 9.05 5.33
N LYS A 125 15.99 9.73 5.18
CA LYS A 125 16.88 9.54 4.02
C LYS A 125 17.43 8.11 3.94
N PHE A 126 17.68 7.47 5.09
CA PHE A 126 18.16 6.08 5.15
C PHE A 126 17.17 5.10 4.50
N TYR A 127 15.89 5.13 4.89
CA TYR A 127 14.89 4.23 4.30
C TYR A 127 14.67 4.49 2.81
N ARG A 128 14.75 5.76 2.37
CA ARG A 128 14.65 6.10 0.95
C ARG A 128 15.78 5.48 0.12
N TRP A 129 17.02 5.63 0.55
CA TRP A 129 18.17 5.01 -0.11
C TRP A 129 18.09 3.49 -0.09
N LEU A 130 17.70 2.90 1.05
CA LEU A 130 17.52 1.45 1.17
C LEU A 130 16.50 0.91 0.17
N ILE A 131 15.32 1.54 0.07
CA ILE A 131 14.26 1.12 -0.86
C ILE A 131 14.73 1.26 -2.32
N LEU A 132 15.35 2.38 -2.67
CA LEU A 132 15.89 2.59 -4.02
C LEU A 132 16.95 1.55 -4.38
N SER A 133 17.85 1.22 -3.45
CA SER A 133 18.87 0.19 -3.65
C SER A 133 18.26 -1.19 -3.89
N ILE A 134 17.24 -1.57 -3.11
CA ILE A 134 16.53 -2.85 -3.28
C ILE A 134 15.79 -2.89 -4.63
N MET A 135 15.11 -1.80 -5.01
CA MET A 135 14.44 -1.69 -6.31
C MET A 135 15.42 -1.80 -7.48
N GLY A 136 16.56 -1.12 -7.41
CA GLY A 136 17.61 -1.17 -8.43
C GLY A 136 18.24 -2.56 -8.54
N PHE A 137 18.60 -3.16 -7.41
CA PHE A 137 19.09 -4.54 -7.35
C PHE A 137 18.07 -5.52 -7.95
N MET A 138 16.79 -5.33 -7.65
CA MET A 138 15.73 -6.18 -8.15
C MET A 138 15.53 -6.10 -9.66
N ALA A 139 15.50 -4.88 -10.19
CA ALA A 139 15.46 -4.68 -11.64
C ALA A 139 16.67 -5.32 -12.32
N PHE A 140 17.86 -5.15 -11.75
CA PHE A 140 19.10 -5.70 -12.29
C PHE A 140 19.11 -7.23 -12.34
N TYR A 141 18.80 -7.91 -11.23
CA TYR A 141 18.78 -9.38 -11.24
C TYR A 141 17.65 -9.92 -12.13
N THR A 142 16.50 -9.24 -12.21
CA THR A 142 15.38 -9.63 -13.09
C THR A 142 15.82 -9.61 -14.56
N ILE A 143 16.52 -8.56 -14.98
CA ILE A 143 17.07 -8.44 -16.33
C ILE A 143 18.09 -9.56 -16.58
N GLY A 144 18.96 -9.85 -15.62
CA GLY A 144 19.88 -10.99 -15.68
C GLY A 144 19.15 -12.32 -15.88
N CYS A 145 18.12 -12.59 -15.09
CA CYS A 145 17.31 -13.80 -15.20
C CYS A 145 16.58 -13.89 -16.54
N PHE A 146 16.06 -12.78 -17.06
CA PHE A 146 15.43 -12.74 -18.38
C PHE A 146 16.40 -13.18 -19.48
N PHE A 147 17.63 -12.66 -19.47
CA PHE A 147 18.65 -13.09 -20.43
C PHE A 147 19.07 -14.54 -20.26
N THR A 148 19.14 -15.05 -19.01
CA THR A 148 19.43 -16.48 -18.81
C THR A 148 18.34 -17.39 -19.39
N ILE A 149 17.07 -16.99 -19.32
CA ILE A 149 15.95 -17.77 -19.90
C ILE A 149 16.05 -17.80 -21.42
N ILE A 150 16.41 -16.69 -22.06
CA ILE A 150 16.48 -16.61 -23.53
C ILE A 150 17.75 -17.29 -24.07
N PHE A 151 18.89 -17.14 -23.39
CA PHE A 151 20.20 -17.59 -23.87
C PHE A 151 20.70 -18.88 -23.21
N GLN A 152 19.84 -19.66 -22.57
CA GLN A 152 20.22 -20.94 -21.95
C GLN A 152 20.64 -22.02 -22.97
N CYS A 153 20.23 -21.89 -24.23
CA CYS A 153 20.54 -22.82 -25.32
C CYS A 153 20.95 -22.07 -26.57
N SER A 154 21.80 -22.68 -27.40
CA SER A 154 22.19 -22.10 -28.70
C SER A 154 21.03 -22.00 -29.68
N ASP A 155 20.09 -22.95 -29.64
CA ASP A 155 18.83 -22.87 -30.38
C ASP A 155 17.68 -23.00 -29.38
N ILE A 156 16.87 -21.95 -29.28
CA ILE A 156 15.76 -21.88 -28.33
C ILE A 156 14.66 -22.90 -28.64
N ARG A 157 14.59 -23.40 -29.89
CA ARG A 157 13.56 -24.35 -30.32
C ARG A 157 13.66 -25.69 -29.59
N VAL A 158 14.85 -26.04 -29.12
CA VAL A 158 15.09 -27.28 -28.36
C VAL A 158 14.22 -27.40 -27.10
N LEU A 159 13.77 -26.27 -26.56
CA LEU A 159 12.96 -26.22 -25.34
C LEU A 159 11.59 -26.86 -25.49
N TRP A 160 11.07 -26.90 -26.70
CA TRP A 160 9.81 -27.57 -27.01
C TRP A 160 9.99 -28.70 -28.02
N ASP A 161 11.03 -28.67 -28.85
CA ASP A 161 11.35 -29.68 -29.85
C ASP A 161 12.72 -30.33 -29.57
N ASN A 162 12.71 -31.46 -28.86
CA ASN A 162 13.94 -32.19 -28.52
C ASN A 162 14.60 -32.90 -29.72
N SER A 163 14.00 -32.86 -30.92
CA SER A 163 14.59 -33.49 -32.12
C SER A 163 15.76 -32.68 -32.69
N ILE A 164 15.88 -31.40 -32.31
CA ILE A 164 16.88 -30.48 -32.83
C ILE A 164 18.18 -30.61 -32.01
N PRO A 165 19.32 -30.95 -32.64
CA PRO A 165 20.59 -31.00 -31.93
C PRO A 165 21.02 -29.58 -31.54
N SER A 166 21.16 -29.33 -30.23
CA SER A 166 21.64 -28.05 -29.73
C SER A 166 22.42 -28.21 -28.43
N THR A 167 23.31 -27.26 -28.18
CA THR A 167 24.09 -27.19 -26.94
C THR A 167 23.39 -26.26 -25.97
N CYS A 168 22.96 -26.80 -24.82
CA CYS A 168 22.37 -26.06 -23.72
C CYS A 168 23.29 -26.05 -22.50
N TRP A 169 23.04 -25.11 -21.59
CA TRP A 169 23.71 -25.11 -20.30
C TRP A 169 23.38 -26.39 -19.51
N PRO A 170 24.33 -26.90 -18.70
CA PRO A 170 24.09 -28.12 -17.93
C PRO A 170 22.93 -27.91 -16.96
N GLN A 171 22.07 -28.92 -16.83
CA GLN A 171 20.84 -28.87 -16.03
C GLN A 171 21.10 -28.43 -14.57
N LYS A 172 22.23 -28.82 -13.99
CA LYS A 172 22.65 -28.39 -12.64
C LYS A 172 22.80 -26.87 -12.53
N THR A 173 23.33 -26.22 -13.57
CA THR A 173 23.48 -24.75 -13.60
C THR A 173 22.13 -24.06 -13.71
N LEU A 174 21.24 -24.55 -14.58
CA LEU A 174 19.89 -23.99 -14.74
C LEU A 174 19.04 -24.15 -13.46
N GLN A 175 19.16 -25.29 -12.79
CA GLN A 175 18.54 -25.51 -11.48
C GLN A 175 19.12 -24.55 -10.43
N GLY A 176 20.45 -24.40 -10.37
CA GLY A 176 21.11 -23.45 -9.47
C GLY A 176 20.60 -22.03 -9.65
N LEU A 177 20.51 -21.54 -10.89
CA LEU A 177 19.99 -20.22 -11.22
C LEU A 177 18.51 -20.06 -10.82
N SER A 178 17.71 -21.10 -11.04
CA SER A 178 16.30 -21.11 -10.64
C SER A 178 16.14 -21.01 -9.12
N TYR A 179 16.98 -21.71 -8.35
CA TYR A 179 17.02 -21.60 -6.88
C TYR A 179 17.46 -20.23 -6.42
N THR A 180 18.50 -19.65 -7.03
CA THR A 180 18.96 -18.30 -6.72
C THR A 180 17.87 -17.28 -6.99
N ASN A 181 17.19 -17.35 -8.14
CA ASN A 181 16.09 -16.47 -8.47
C ASN A 181 14.93 -16.59 -7.45
N ALA A 182 14.53 -17.81 -7.10
CA ALA A 182 13.49 -18.04 -6.12
C ALA A 182 13.87 -17.48 -4.73
N ALA A 183 15.12 -17.67 -4.30
CA ALA A 183 15.62 -17.15 -3.03
C ALA A 183 15.63 -15.61 -3.01
N LEU A 184 16.16 -14.96 -4.06
CA LEU A 184 16.15 -13.50 -4.18
C LEU A 184 14.73 -12.94 -4.20
N ASN A 185 13.82 -13.62 -4.88
CA ASN A 185 12.42 -13.25 -4.93
C ASN A 185 11.77 -13.30 -3.53
N ILE A 186 11.98 -14.38 -2.76
CA ILE A 186 11.50 -14.51 -1.37
C ILE A 186 12.12 -13.43 -0.46
N ILE A 187 13.43 -13.19 -0.57
CA ILE A 187 14.13 -12.18 0.23
C ILE A 187 13.56 -10.79 -0.04
N THR A 188 13.35 -10.43 -1.31
CA THR A 188 12.77 -9.13 -1.67
C THR A 188 11.33 -8.98 -1.16
N ASP A 189 10.53 -10.05 -1.17
CA ASP A 189 9.18 -10.01 -0.58
C ASP A 189 9.23 -9.81 0.93
N LEU A 190 10.10 -10.53 1.64
CA LEU A 190 10.25 -10.36 3.09
C LEU A 190 10.72 -8.95 3.45
N LEU A 191 11.62 -8.38 2.66
CA LEU A 191 12.13 -7.03 2.85
C LEU A 191 11.01 -5.98 2.72
N PHE A 192 10.20 -6.06 1.67
CA PHE A 192 9.10 -5.14 1.44
C PHE A 192 7.89 -5.38 2.35
N ALA A 193 7.63 -6.65 2.72
CA ALA A 193 6.50 -7.02 3.56
C ALA A 193 6.77 -6.72 5.04
N ILE A 194 7.94 -7.07 5.58
CA ILE A 194 8.18 -7.06 7.03
C ILE A 194 9.27 -6.05 7.40
N VAL A 195 10.44 -6.16 6.78
CA VAL A 195 11.66 -5.50 7.28
C VAL A 195 11.58 -3.98 7.16
N ILE A 196 11.04 -3.47 6.05
CA ILE A 196 10.95 -2.02 5.82
C ILE A 196 9.77 -1.39 6.56
N PRO A 197 8.52 -1.88 6.44
CA PRO A 197 7.39 -1.15 6.99
C PRO A 197 7.30 -1.26 8.51
N THR A 198 7.72 -2.37 9.12
CA THR A 198 7.59 -2.59 10.58
C THR A 198 8.33 -1.53 11.42
N PRO A 199 9.65 -1.31 11.26
CA PRO A 199 10.36 -0.29 12.03
C PRO A 199 9.96 1.13 11.63
N MET A 200 9.58 1.36 10.36
CA MET A 200 9.09 2.66 9.91
C MET A 200 7.76 3.05 10.58
N LEU A 201 6.89 2.07 10.87
CA LEU A 201 5.57 2.28 11.45
C LEU A 201 5.55 2.22 12.98
N TRP A 202 6.53 1.57 13.62
CA TRP A 202 6.58 1.43 15.08
C TRP A 202 6.65 2.76 15.83
N ASN A 203 7.35 3.74 15.25
CA ASN A 203 7.52 5.07 15.84
C ASN A 203 6.37 6.04 15.53
N LEU A 204 5.33 5.59 14.82
CA LEU A 204 4.22 6.45 14.40
C LEU A 204 2.98 6.15 15.25
N ASN A 205 2.58 7.11 16.09
CA ASN A 205 1.35 7.04 16.89
C ASN A 205 0.10 7.08 15.98
N VAL A 206 -0.26 5.92 15.40
CA VAL A 206 -1.37 5.80 14.44
C VAL A 206 -2.68 5.38 15.12
N HIS A 207 -3.77 6.06 14.77
CA HIS A 207 -5.12 5.65 15.17
C HIS A 207 -5.44 4.21 14.72
N LEU A 208 -6.22 3.47 15.54
CA LEU A 208 -6.55 2.06 15.37
C LEU A 208 -7.00 1.67 13.95
N ARG A 209 -7.77 2.53 13.28
CA ARG A 209 -8.25 2.29 11.90
C ARG A 209 -7.12 2.25 10.88
N THR A 210 -6.10 3.07 11.03
CA THR A 210 -4.89 3.06 10.19
C THR A 210 -4.07 1.81 10.46
N ARG A 211 -3.94 1.47 11.75
CA ARG A 211 -3.21 0.29 12.20
C ARG A 211 -3.79 -1.00 11.60
N LEU A 212 -5.12 -1.12 11.53
CA LEU A 212 -5.77 -2.29 10.93
C LEU A 212 -5.49 -2.43 9.43
N THR A 213 -5.53 -1.34 8.65
CA THR A 213 -5.18 -1.36 7.22
C THR A 213 -3.72 -1.77 7.02
N LEU A 214 -2.81 -1.24 7.86
CA LEU A 214 -1.40 -1.60 7.82
C LEU A 214 -1.17 -3.09 8.13
N ILE A 215 -1.84 -3.63 9.15
CA ILE A 215 -1.81 -5.07 9.47
C ILE A 215 -2.31 -5.91 8.28
N GLY A 216 -3.38 -5.46 7.60
CA GLY A 216 -3.89 -6.15 6.40
C GLY A 216 -2.87 -6.17 5.26
N ILE A 217 -2.20 -5.05 4.99
CA ILE A 217 -1.15 -4.96 3.96
C ILE A 217 0.06 -5.84 4.31
N LEU A 218 0.53 -5.76 5.56
CA LEU A 218 1.61 -6.60 6.08
C LEU A 218 1.26 -8.09 5.97
N GLY A 219 0.04 -8.47 6.37
CA GLY A 219 -0.46 -9.84 6.30
C GLY A 219 -0.50 -10.39 4.88
N LEU A 220 -0.91 -9.59 3.89
CA LEU A 220 -0.86 -10.01 2.48
C LEU A 220 0.58 -10.17 1.98
N GLY A 221 1.52 -9.34 2.45
CA GLY A 221 2.94 -9.52 2.16
C GLY A 221 3.49 -10.84 2.71
N VAL A 222 3.11 -11.20 3.94
CA VAL A 222 3.46 -12.51 4.54
C VAL A 222 2.82 -13.66 3.75
N PHE A 223 1.57 -13.52 3.31
CA PHE A 223 0.91 -14.52 2.48
C PHE A 223 1.62 -14.70 1.13
N ALA A 224 2.07 -13.62 0.50
CA ALA A 224 2.87 -13.68 -0.73
C ALA A 224 4.21 -14.41 -0.50
N CYS A 225 4.90 -14.15 0.62
CA CYS A 225 6.09 -14.91 1.00
C CYS A 225 5.79 -16.41 1.17
N ALA A 226 4.70 -16.75 1.85
CA ALA A 226 4.30 -18.16 2.03
C ALA A 226 4.02 -18.84 0.68
N ALA A 227 3.32 -18.15 -0.22
CA ALA A 227 3.10 -18.62 -1.59
C ALA A 227 4.41 -18.88 -2.34
N ALA A 228 5.41 -18.00 -2.19
CA ALA A 228 6.73 -18.16 -2.80
C ALA A 228 7.51 -19.37 -2.23
N PHE A 229 7.37 -19.67 -0.93
CA PHE A 229 7.93 -20.89 -0.32
C PHE A 229 7.26 -22.16 -0.84
N VAL A 230 5.93 -22.16 -0.98
CA VAL A 230 5.21 -23.29 -1.56
C VAL A 230 5.64 -23.52 -3.00
N LYS A 231 5.74 -22.45 -3.81
CA LYS A 231 6.28 -22.52 -5.18
C LYS A 231 7.68 -23.16 -5.22
N LEU A 232 8.57 -22.75 -4.31
CA LEU A 232 9.93 -23.32 -4.22
C LEU A 232 9.91 -24.84 -3.99
N SER A 233 8.95 -25.36 -3.21
CA SER A 233 8.79 -26.81 -2.99
C SER A 233 8.37 -27.59 -4.24
N TYR A 234 7.69 -26.95 -5.20
CA TYR A 234 7.35 -27.57 -6.48
C TYR A 234 8.52 -27.51 -7.46
N VAL A 235 9.30 -26.43 -7.45
CA VAL A 235 10.51 -26.29 -8.27
C VAL A 235 11.53 -27.39 -7.96
N THR A 236 11.63 -27.85 -6.70
CA THR A 236 12.55 -28.94 -6.33
C THR A 236 12.16 -30.30 -6.92
N ASN A 237 10.89 -30.49 -7.29
CA ASN A 237 10.37 -31.73 -7.86
C ASN A 237 10.17 -31.66 -9.37
N TYR A 238 10.36 -30.48 -9.97
CA TYR A 238 10.14 -30.22 -11.39
C TYR A 238 10.99 -31.13 -12.27
N GLY A 239 10.33 -31.99 -13.06
CA GLY A 239 10.96 -32.82 -14.07
C GLY A 239 11.67 -34.08 -13.55
N LYS A 240 11.48 -34.45 -12.29
CA LYS A 240 12.04 -35.70 -11.75
C LYS A 240 11.50 -36.95 -12.43
N LEU A 241 10.25 -36.90 -12.89
CA LEU A 241 9.54 -38.00 -13.56
C LEU A 241 9.45 -37.81 -15.08
N GLY A 242 10.11 -36.80 -15.64
CA GLY A 242 10.04 -36.47 -17.07
C GLY A 242 8.73 -35.81 -17.53
N ASP A 243 7.82 -35.49 -16.60
CA ASP A 243 6.51 -34.89 -16.90
C ASP A 243 6.49 -33.37 -16.67
N TRP A 244 7.22 -32.66 -17.52
CA TRP A 244 7.47 -31.22 -17.38
C TRP A 244 6.18 -30.40 -17.44
N LEU A 245 5.26 -30.75 -18.35
CA LEU A 245 4.02 -30.01 -18.54
C LEU A 245 3.04 -30.22 -17.37
N TRP A 246 2.96 -31.43 -16.82
CA TRP A 246 2.17 -31.72 -15.62
C TRP A 246 2.68 -30.99 -14.37
N ASP A 247 4.00 -31.01 -14.15
CA ASP A 247 4.65 -30.37 -13.00
C ASP A 247 4.55 -28.84 -13.09
N SER A 248 4.60 -28.29 -14.31
CA SER A 248 4.50 -26.85 -14.56
C SER A 248 3.19 -26.23 -14.09
N ARG A 249 2.11 -27.02 -13.98
CA ARG A 249 0.79 -26.53 -13.55
C ARG A 249 0.86 -25.89 -12.18
N ASN A 250 1.49 -26.56 -11.22
CA ASN A 250 1.50 -26.11 -9.82
C ASN A 250 2.35 -24.86 -9.68
N ILE A 251 3.49 -24.82 -10.37
CA ILE A 251 4.36 -23.65 -10.44
C ILE A 251 3.58 -22.46 -11.01
N THR A 252 2.87 -22.66 -12.13
CA THR A 252 2.09 -21.60 -12.79
C THR A 252 0.95 -21.08 -11.90
N ILE A 253 0.22 -21.97 -11.21
CA ILE A 253 -0.83 -21.58 -10.25
C ILE A 253 -0.24 -20.70 -9.16
N TRP A 254 0.84 -21.14 -8.50
CA TRP A 254 1.45 -20.39 -7.40
C TRP A 254 2.07 -19.07 -7.86
N THR A 255 2.72 -19.04 -9.02
CA THR A 255 3.24 -17.80 -9.62
C THR A 255 2.12 -16.81 -9.95
N SER A 256 0.99 -17.28 -10.47
CA SER A 256 -0.18 -16.44 -10.73
C SER A 256 -0.78 -15.90 -9.43
N ILE A 257 -0.91 -16.74 -8.39
CA ILE A 257 -1.38 -16.31 -7.07
C ILE A 257 -0.46 -15.25 -6.49
N GLU A 258 0.85 -15.48 -6.49
CA GLU A 258 1.87 -14.56 -5.99
C GLU A 258 1.79 -13.18 -6.66
N LEU A 259 1.75 -13.15 -8.00
CA LEU A 259 1.63 -11.90 -8.76
C LEU A 259 0.34 -11.16 -8.39
N ASN A 260 -0.81 -11.85 -8.44
CA ASN A 260 -2.11 -11.21 -8.23
C ASN A 260 -2.34 -10.79 -6.77
N VAL A 261 -1.84 -11.55 -5.80
CA VAL A 261 -1.81 -11.15 -4.39
C VAL A 261 -0.95 -9.89 -4.22
N GLY A 262 0.21 -9.83 -4.88
CA GLY A 262 1.06 -8.64 -4.88
C GLY A 262 0.32 -7.41 -5.41
N ILE A 263 -0.41 -7.54 -6.52
CA ILE A 263 -1.27 -6.47 -7.08
C ILE A 263 -2.34 -6.01 -6.07
N ILE A 264 -3.03 -6.95 -5.43
CA ILE A 264 -4.07 -6.64 -4.43
C ILE A 264 -3.45 -5.93 -3.23
N ALA A 265 -2.36 -6.47 -2.68
CA ALA A 265 -1.66 -5.92 -1.52
C ALA A 265 -1.17 -4.49 -1.78
N ALA A 266 -0.58 -4.25 -2.96
CA ALA A 266 -0.13 -2.95 -3.39
C ALA A 266 -1.29 -1.96 -3.60
N SER A 267 -2.50 -2.43 -3.90
CA SER A 267 -3.70 -1.61 -4.11
C SER A 267 -4.41 -1.20 -2.81
N LEU A 268 -4.29 -2.00 -1.74
CA LEU A 268 -4.95 -1.75 -0.45
C LEU A 268 -4.70 -0.37 0.18
N PRO A 269 -3.46 0.19 0.20
CA PRO A 269 -3.21 1.51 0.79
C PRO A 269 -4.07 2.61 0.17
N CYS A 270 -4.35 2.50 -1.14
CA CYS A 270 -5.12 3.48 -1.90
C CYS A 270 -6.62 3.35 -1.66
N LEU A 271 -7.11 2.17 -1.26
CA LEU A 271 -8.53 1.91 -1.06
C LEU A 271 -9.05 2.40 0.30
N ARG A 272 -8.16 2.83 1.20
CA ARG A 272 -8.49 3.35 2.54
C ARG A 272 -9.62 4.40 2.59
N PRO A 273 -9.67 5.46 1.74
CA PRO A 273 -10.79 6.40 1.73
C PRO A 273 -12.11 5.78 1.29
N LEU A 274 -12.08 4.80 0.38
CA LEU A 274 -13.27 4.08 -0.07
C LEU A 274 -13.88 3.28 1.07
N PHE A 275 -13.05 2.54 1.82
CA PHE A 275 -13.48 1.81 3.02
C PHE A 275 -14.11 2.73 4.06
N ARG A 276 -13.57 3.94 4.26
CA ARG A 276 -14.18 4.93 5.17
C ARG A 276 -15.58 5.37 4.71
N ARG A 277 -15.78 5.59 3.41
CA ARG A 277 -17.07 6.03 2.87
C ARG A 277 -18.13 4.92 2.93
N PHE A 278 -17.77 3.69 2.57
CA PHE A 278 -18.69 2.55 2.63
C PHE A 278 -19.00 2.14 4.08
N LEU A 279 -17.99 1.95 4.93
CA LEU A 279 -18.21 1.52 6.33
C LEU A 279 -18.81 2.65 7.19
N GLY A 280 -18.47 3.91 6.92
CA GLY A 280 -19.06 5.07 7.59
C GLY A 280 -20.55 5.26 7.25
N SER A 281 -20.94 4.96 6.01
CA SER A 281 -22.35 5.02 5.59
C SER A 281 -23.20 3.90 6.19
N THR A 282 -22.62 2.71 6.43
CA THR A 282 -23.35 1.56 6.98
C THR A 282 -23.47 1.62 8.51
N TYR A 283 -22.49 2.20 9.22
CA TYR A 283 -22.51 2.29 10.69
C TYR A 283 -23.03 3.64 11.24
N GLY A 284 -23.19 4.67 10.41
CA GLY A 284 -23.59 6.03 10.82
C GLY A 284 -25.10 6.31 10.88
N LYS A 285 -25.97 5.32 10.59
CA LYS A 285 -27.44 5.49 10.62
C LYS A 285 -28.10 5.07 11.93
N SER A 286 -27.38 5.04 13.05
CA SER A 286 -28.03 5.02 14.36
C SER A 286 -28.39 6.45 14.75
N SER A 287 -29.54 6.90 14.24
CA SER A 287 -30.20 8.13 14.66
C SER A 287 -30.39 8.07 16.17
N LYS A 288 -29.55 8.80 16.92
CA LYS A 288 -29.95 9.28 18.25
C LYS A 288 -31.11 10.23 18.00
N LYS A 289 -32.34 9.70 18.07
CA LYS A 289 -33.53 10.51 18.31
C LYS A 289 -33.33 11.19 19.65
N THR A 290 -32.83 12.42 19.64
CA THR A 290 -33.07 13.33 20.76
C THR A 290 -34.59 13.54 20.78
N PRO A 291 -35.31 13.17 21.85
CA PRO A 291 -36.71 13.50 21.94
C PRO A 291 -36.80 15.00 22.20
N THR A 292 -37.10 15.78 21.16
CA THR A 292 -37.61 17.14 21.33
C THR A 292 -39.06 17.01 21.78
N ALA A 293 -39.26 16.72 23.07
CA ALA A 293 -40.57 16.79 23.70
C ALA A 293 -40.81 18.24 24.16
N GLY A 294 -41.22 19.09 23.22
CA GLY A 294 -41.94 20.32 23.53
C GLY A 294 -43.43 20.07 23.33
N ALA A 295 -44.21 20.22 24.40
CA ALA A 295 -45.64 20.58 24.46
C ALA A 295 -46.40 19.74 25.50
N THR A 296 -46.47 20.24 26.74
CA THR A 296 -47.62 19.99 27.60
C THR A 296 -48.12 21.31 28.18
N ASN A 297 -49.28 21.71 27.68
CA ASN A 297 -50.12 22.78 28.19
C ASN A 297 -50.63 22.43 29.60
N TYR A 298 -50.28 23.24 30.60
CA TYR A 298 -50.99 23.45 31.87
C TYR A 298 -50.51 24.83 32.39
N GLY A 299 -51.29 25.82 32.79
CA GLY A 299 -52.72 25.97 32.92
C GLY A 299 -53.05 27.46 33.02
N ARG A 300 -54.26 27.80 32.56
CA ARG A 300 -54.87 29.13 32.56
C ARG A 300 -55.49 29.38 33.95
N GLY A 301 -55.14 30.50 34.59
CA GLY A 301 -55.67 30.89 35.90
C GLY A 301 -55.64 32.40 36.12
N THR A 302 -56.74 33.03 35.72
CA THR A 302 -57.39 34.23 36.28
C THR A 302 -56.71 35.62 36.34
N LEU A 303 -57.44 36.58 35.74
CA LEU A 303 -57.33 38.02 35.86
C LEU A 303 -57.27 38.53 37.31
N HIS A 304 -56.42 39.54 37.56
CA HIS A 304 -56.86 40.67 38.37
C HIS A 304 -56.28 42.00 37.86
N SER A 305 -57.20 42.91 37.59
CA SER A 305 -57.04 44.30 37.19
C SER A 305 -56.92 45.15 38.45
N GLY A 306 -55.97 46.08 38.51
CA GLY A 306 -55.95 47.08 39.59
C GLY A 306 -54.65 47.86 39.78
N ASN A 307 -54.70 49.12 39.33
CA ASN A 307 -54.12 50.32 39.94
C ASN A 307 -52.61 50.61 39.87
N ASN A 308 -52.32 51.66 39.09
CA ASN A 308 -51.54 52.85 39.42
C ASN A 308 -50.26 52.67 40.26
N TRP A 309 -49.11 52.98 39.67
CA TRP A 309 -48.22 54.05 40.14
C TRP A 309 -47.46 54.67 38.96
N GLN A 310 -47.50 56.00 38.88
CA GLN A 310 -46.68 56.83 38.01
C GLN A 310 -45.25 56.90 38.56
N ALA A 311 -44.25 56.86 37.67
CA ALA A 311 -43.02 57.62 37.83
C ALA A 311 -42.33 57.81 36.46
N LEU A 312 -42.16 59.07 36.10
CA LEU A 312 -41.42 59.57 34.94
C LEU A 312 -39.92 59.61 35.23
N SER A 313 -39.16 59.39 34.15
CA SER A 313 -37.83 59.95 33.82
C SER A 313 -36.64 59.76 34.76
N SER A 314 -35.59 59.12 34.23
CA SER A 314 -34.24 59.67 34.01
C SER A 314 -33.42 58.54 33.34
N GLY A 315 -32.56 58.77 32.35
CA GLY A 315 -31.29 59.45 32.52
C GLY A 315 -30.15 58.48 32.19
N ARG A 316 -29.75 58.51 30.92
CA ARG A 316 -28.58 57.92 30.24
C ARG A 316 -27.31 57.67 31.10
N ARG A 317 -26.81 56.42 31.09
CA ARG A 317 -25.40 55.94 31.22
C ARG A 317 -25.47 54.40 31.12
N GLY A 318 -24.67 53.66 30.35
CA GLY A 318 -23.23 53.75 30.16
C GLY A 318 -22.61 52.52 30.82
N ASP A 319 -22.33 51.52 29.99
CA ASP A 319 -21.28 50.48 30.10
C ASP A 319 -21.54 49.17 30.89
N ASP A 320 -21.29 48.09 30.13
CA ASP A 320 -20.55 46.87 30.44
C ASP A 320 -21.15 45.61 31.11
N GLU A 321 -20.67 44.50 30.53
CA GLU A 321 -20.49 43.12 31.05
C GLU A 321 -21.66 42.12 31.01
N THR A 322 -21.55 40.82 30.67
CA THR A 322 -20.52 39.95 30.05
C THR A 322 -21.21 38.58 29.78
N SER A 323 -20.69 37.78 28.84
CA SER A 323 -20.74 36.29 28.79
C SER A 323 -22.04 35.58 28.35
N SER A 324 -22.03 34.40 27.71
CA SER A 324 -21.03 33.55 27.04
C SER A 324 -21.76 32.30 26.50
N GLN A 325 -21.14 31.61 25.53
CA GLN A 325 -21.25 30.17 25.17
C GLN A 325 -22.27 29.66 24.13
N LYS A 326 -21.79 29.38 22.90
CA LYS A 326 -21.42 28.02 22.38
C LYS A 326 -21.07 28.07 20.87
N ALA A 327 -19.77 27.95 20.50
CA ALA A 327 -19.12 26.76 19.92
C ALA A 327 -19.78 26.25 18.62
N ILE A 328 -19.35 26.69 17.42
CA ILE A 328 -18.22 26.19 16.59
C ILE A 328 -18.12 24.66 16.53
N ASN A 329 -18.50 24.09 15.37
CA ASN A 329 -18.04 22.79 14.91
C ASN A 329 -18.03 22.78 13.38
N THR A 330 -16.89 23.09 12.77
CA THR A 330 -16.65 22.85 11.34
C THR A 330 -15.17 22.54 11.16
N ASP A 331 -14.86 21.24 11.20
CA ASP A 331 -13.53 20.70 10.88
C ASP A 331 -13.25 20.91 9.39
N ILE A 332 -12.36 21.87 9.10
CA ILE A 332 -11.69 22.03 7.81
C ILE A 332 -10.43 21.18 7.85
N GLN A 333 -10.39 20.14 7.01
CA GLN A 333 -9.18 19.37 6.77
C GLN A 333 -8.39 20.05 5.63
N GLU A 334 -7.34 20.76 6.04
CA GLU A 334 -6.40 21.51 5.20
C GLU A 334 -5.64 20.57 4.25
N TYR A 335 -5.74 20.83 2.95
CA TYR A 335 -4.91 20.22 1.90
C TYR A 335 -3.93 21.29 1.40
N GLU A 336 -2.62 21.04 1.57
CA GLU A 336 -1.57 21.87 1.00
C GLU A 336 -1.64 21.86 -0.53
N LEU A 337 -1.97 23.01 -1.11
CA LEU A 337 -1.83 23.29 -2.54
C LEU A 337 -0.51 24.05 -2.74
N ARG A 338 0.49 23.36 -3.31
CA ARG A 338 1.68 23.99 -3.88
C ARG A 338 1.39 24.36 -5.32
N ASP A 339 1.13 25.64 -5.59
CA ASP A 339 1.25 26.20 -6.93
C ASP A 339 2.54 27.02 -7.05
N ARG A 340 3.29 26.73 -8.12
CA ARG A 340 4.43 27.51 -8.60
C ARG A 340 4.02 28.21 -9.89
N ILE A 341 3.84 29.54 -9.88
CA ILE A 341 3.96 30.42 -11.05
C ILE A 341 4.59 31.78 -10.65
N ALA A 342 5.77 32.05 -11.23
CA ALA A 342 6.52 33.30 -11.56
C ALA A 342 6.48 34.63 -10.70
N SER A 343 7.66 35.00 -10.17
CA SER A 343 8.40 36.31 -9.96
C SER A 343 7.71 37.72 -9.88
N PRO A 344 8.39 38.81 -9.39
CA PRO A 344 8.99 39.12 -8.07
C PRO A 344 8.57 40.55 -7.56
N PRO A 345 9.32 41.24 -6.67
CA PRO A 345 9.13 41.38 -5.22
C PRO A 345 8.50 42.73 -4.76
N ALA A 346 7.73 42.75 -3.67
CA ALA A 346 7.76 43.82 -2.65
C ALA A 346 6.62 43.66 -1.61
N VAL A 347 6.98 43.83 -0.34
CA VAL A 347 6.12 44.01 0.85
C VAL A 347 5.24 42.82 1.26
N MET A 348 5.70 42.09 2.28
CA MET A 348 4.87 41.15 3.04
C MET A 348 4.57 41.77 4.41
N ASN A 349 3.35 42.29 4.60
CA ASN A 349 2.86 42.68 5.92
C ASN A 349 2.51 41.41 6.70
N ARG A 350 3.24 41.13 7.79
CA ARG A 350 2.98 40.00 8.67
C ARG A 350 2.32 40.51 9.95
N THR A 351 1.03 40.25 10.11
CA THR A 351 0.33 40.44 11.37
C THR A 351 0.53 39.19 12.23
N THR A 352 1.30 39.31 13.31
CA THR A 352 1.53 38.21 14.26
C THR A 352 0.51 38.33 15.39
N ILE A 353 -0.39 37.36 15.52
CA ILE A 353 -1.31 37.24 16.66
C ILE A 353 -0.52 36.59 17.80
N LEU A 354 -0.31 37.31 18.89
CA LEU A 354 0.24 36.77 20.14
C LEU A 354 -0.91 36.14 20.93
N THR A 355 -0.86 34.83 21.13
CA THR A 355 -1.71 34.14 22.12
C THR A 355 -0.89 33.91 23.37
N ASP A 356 -1.26 34.61 24.44
CA ASP A 356 -0.68 34.40 25.78
C ASP A 356 -1.21 33.07 26.34
N VAL A 357 -0.31 32.20 26.80
CA VAL A 357 -0.66 30.91 27.43
C VAL A 357 -0.03 30.89 28.80
N GLU A 358 -0.84 31.20 29.82
CA GLU A 358 -0.40 31.22 31.20
C GLU A 358 -0.36 29.79 31.78
N GLY A 359 0.83 29.19 31.77
CA GLY A 359 1.12 27.90 32.39
C GLY A 359 1.84 28.09 33.72
N ARG A 360 1.17 27.79 34.83
CA ARG A 360 1.68 27.94 36.20
C ARG A 360 2.50 26.70 36.62
N SER A 361 3.80 26.88 36.90
CA SER A 361 4.67 25.86 37.52
C SER A 361 5.79 26.54 38.32
N SER A 362 6.08 26.06 39.53
CA SER A 362 7.25 26.48 40.34
C SER A 362 7.70 25.32 41.24
N ASP A 363 9.01 25.06 41.27
CA ASP A 363 9.71 24.14 42.19
C ASP A 363 10.79 24.91 42.99
N GLU A 364 11.25 24.29 44.10
CA GLU A 364 12.41 24.58 45.00
C GLU A 364 12.16 25.46 46.26
N SER A 365 12.72 25.23 47.47
CA SER A 365 13.44 24.11 48.14
C SER A 365 13.74 24.45 49.63
N ILE A 366 13.54 23.48 50.53
CA ILE A 366 14.17 23.13 51.84
C ILE A 366 14.72 24.23 52.81
N GLY A 367 14.18 24.26 54.04
CA GLY A 367 14.82 24.79 55.26
C GLY A 367 13.89 24.86 56.51
N HIS A 368 14.02 23.91 57.44
CA HIS A 368 13.35 23.75 58.76
C HIS A 368 13.42 25.00 59.68
N ALA A 369 12.53 25.34 60.64
CA ALA A 369 11.47 24.66 61.38
C ALA A 369 10.47 25.69 62.01
N GLY A 370 9.23 25.29 62.31
CA GLY A 370 8.42 25.88 63.39
C GLY A 370 7.22 26.78 63.02
N TYR A 371 6.13 26.14 62.55
CA TYR A 371 4.69 26.50 62.63
C TYR A 371 4.16 27.96 62.47
N SER A 372 3.07 28.02 61.69
CA SER A 372 2.12 29.12 61.41
C SER A 372 2.50 30.05 60.24
N GLY A 373 1.56 30.21 59.30
CA GLY A 373 1.82 30.75 57.96
C GLY A 373 1.53 32.24 57.76
N GLN A 374 2.19 32.84 56.75
CA GLN A 374 1.72 33.88 55.83
C GLN A 374 2.86 34.40 54.88
N TYR A 375 2.62 34.35 53.54
CA TYR A 375 3.19 35.14 52.38
C TYR A 375 4.73 35.16 52.07
N PRO A 376 5.32 35.72 50.95
CA PRO A 376 4.90 36.13 49.56
C PRO A 376 5.86 35.73 48.36
N THR A 377 5.45 36.00 47.10
CA THR A 377 6.17 36.31 45.79
C THR A 377 7.50 35.64 45.32
N GLY A 378 7.59 35.24 44.02
CA GLY A 378 8.87 34.99 43.30
C GLY A 378 8.85 34.75 41.76
N ILE A 379 9.37 35.75 41.00
CA ILE A 379 10.29 35.77 39.81
C ILE A 379 9.97 35.04 38.47
N THR A 380 9.95 35.80 37.36
CA THR A 380 9.90 35.34 35.95
C THR A 380 11.22 35.65 35.20
N LYS A 381 11.82 34.68 34.50
CA LYS A 381 13.00 34.89 33.63
C LYS A 381 12.55 35.31 32.22
N THR A 382 13.12 36.41 31.71
CA THR A 382 12.92 36.89 30.34
C THR A 382 14.21 36.67 29.53
N MET A 383 14.13 35.97 28.40
CA MET A 383 15.25 35.82 27.46
C MET A 383 14.97 36.68 26.23
N THR A 384 15.75 37.76 26.07
CA THR A 384 15.68 38.66 24.92
C THR A 384 16.74 38.25 23.91
N THR A 385 16.34 37.82 22.71
CA THR A 385 17.27 37.60 21.59
C THR A 385 17.25 38.82 20.68
N THR A 386 18.30 39.64 20.72
CA THR A 386 18.50 40.74 19.77
C THR A 386 19.09 40.20 18.48
N VAL A 387 18.40 40.41 17.35
CA VAL A 387 18.93 40.13 16.01
C VAL A 387 19.44 41.44 15.42
N GLU A 388 20.76 41.54 15.27
CA GLU A 388 21.42 42.68 14.63
C GLU A 388 21.44 42.45 13.11
N VAL A 389 20.85 43.38 12.35
CA VAL A 389 20.82 43.31 10.88
C VAL A 389 21.85 44.27 10.33
N THR A 390 22.98 43.73 9.85
CA THR A 390 24.00 44.51 9.15
C THR A 390 23.59 44.72 7.68
N LYS A 391 23.43 45.98 7.27
CA LYS A 391 23.12 46.36 5.89
C LYS A 391 24.43 46.51 5.11
N THR A 392 24.72 45.59 4.19
CA THR A 392 25.85 45.73 3.26
C THR A 392 25.48 46.74 2.18
N GLY A 393 26.03 47.95 2.29
CA GLY A 393 25.94 48.98 1.25
C GLY A 393 26.96 48.71 0.16
N SER A 394 26.49 48.46 -1.08
CA SER A 394 27.31 48.66 -2.28
C SER A 394 27.23 50.14 -2.66
N SER A 395 28.34 50.87 -2.54
CA SER A 395 28.51 52.15 -3.21
C SER A 395 29.44 51.94 -4.40
N SER A 396 28.88 52.15 -5.59
CA SER A 396 29.60 52.50 -6.80
C SER A 396 30.39 53.80 -6.60
N ASN A 397 31.63 53.83 -7.08
CA ASN A 397 32.17 54.86 -7.94
C ASN A 397 33.15 54.21 -8.91
#